data_AF-A0A970N7I8-F1
#
_entry.id   AF-A0A970N7I8-F1
#
_cell.length_a   1.000
_cell.length_b   1.000
_cell.length_c   1.000
_cell.angle_alpha   90.00
_cell.angle_beta   90.00
_cell.angle_gamma   90.00
#
_symmetry.space_group_name_H-M   'P 1'
#
loop_
_entity.id
_entity.type
_entity.pdbx_description
1 polymer ?
#
loop_
_entity_poly.entity_id
_entity_poly.type
_entity_poly.pdbx_seq_one_letter_code
_entity_poly.pdbx_strand_id
1 'polypeptide(L)'
;MNDFISFPALNLKFGISDTIFSFRLFGVQLELRWYGLLIAIGFLLAVVYAMRRVKQFDIDSDRMIDVVLVCAIFAFLGARIYYVLFAPDRADFFDNPLSILQVWKGGLAVYGGIIFAFITAIWMCRVRKVNTLSMFDLGSLGFLIGQSIGRWGNFFNQEAFGGNTSLPWGMTGSIIQRGINGEGYDPSLPVHPTFLYESLWCALGFVLLHLLSKKAYKFKGQIFSLYIVWYGLGRF
;
A
#
# COMPACT_ATOMS: atom_id res chain seq x y z
N MET A 1 -24.79 6.24 -12.75
CA MET A 1 -24.90 4.77 -12.64
C MET A 1 -24.16 4.38 -11.38
N ASN A 2 -24.77 3.61 -10.48
CA ASN A 2 -24.05 3.11 -9.30
C ASN A 2 -23.00 2.11 -9.78
N ASP A 3 -21.75 2.32 -9.39
CA ASP A 3 -20.68 1.38 -9.69
C ASP A 3 -20.94 0.04 -8.99
N PHE A 4 -20.46 -1.04 -9.60
CA PHE A 4 -20.67 -2.38 -9.07
C PHE A 4 -19.47 -3.26 -9.32
N ILE A 5 -19.35 -4.30 -8.50
CA ILE A 5 -18.45 -5.43 -8.71
C ILE A 5 -19.28 -6.72 -8.66
N SER A 6 -18.93 -7.68 -9.49
CA SER A 6 -19.58 -8.98 -9.55
C SER A 6 -18.58 -10.11 -9.74
N PHE A 7 -18.91 -11.27 -9.18
CA PHE A 7 -18.27 -12.55 -9.45
C PHE A 7 -19.32 -13.46 -10.10
N PRO A 8 -19.43 -13.46 -11.44
CA PRO A 8 -20.58 -14.05 -12.15
C PRO A 8 -20.79 -15.53 -11.84
N ALA A 9 -19.72 -16.33 -11.84
CA ALA A 9 -19.81 -17.76 -11.58
C ALA A 9 -20.14 -18.11 -10.11
N LEU A 10 -19.99 -17.17 -9.17
CA LEU A 10 -20.40 -17.32 -7.77
C LEU A 10 -21.79 -16.73 -7.49
N ASN A 11 -22.45 -16.14 -8.49
CA ASN A 11 -23.69 -15.38 -8.33
C ASN A 11 -23.59 -14.26 -7.28
N LEU A 12 -22.41 -13.65 -7.12
CA LEU A 12 -22.19 -12.53 -6.20
C LEU A 12 -22.18 -11.20 -6.96
N LYS A 13 -22.91 -10.21 -6.45
CA LYS A 13 -22.92 -8.85 -6.97
C LYS A 13 -23.06 -7.84 -5.85
N PHE A 14 -22.19 -6.84 -5.87
CA PHE A 14 -22.11 -5.80 -4.86
C PHE A 14 -22.22 -4.44 -5.53
N GLY A 15 -23.12 -3.58 -5.03
CA GLY A 15 -23.09 -2.15 -5.35
C GLY A 15 -21.97 -1.51 -4.54
N ILE A 16 -21.04 -0.84 -5.20
CA ILE A 16 -19.87 -0.24 -4.55
C ILE A 16 -19.70 1.21 -4.96
N SER A 17 -19.03 1.99 -4.11
CA SER A 17 -18.56 3.33 -4.39
C SER A 17 -17.11 3.40 -3.94
N ASP A 18 -16.24 4.03 -4.72
CA ASP A 18 -14.85 4.28 -4.33
C ASP A 18 -14.75 5.34 -3.22
N THR A 19 -15.71 6.27 -3.22
CA THR A 19 -15.88 7.35 -2.26
C THR A 19 -16.82 6.94 -1.14
N ILE A 20 -16.39 7.14 0.10
CA ILE A 20 -17.16 6.89 1.32
C ILE A 20 -18.14 8.04 1.54
N PHE A 21 -17.60 9.27 1.57
CA PHE A 21 -18.38 10.50 1.60
C PHE A 21 -17.56 11.66 1.05
N SER A 22 -18.26 12.66 0.53
CA SER A 22 -17.69 13.92 0.06
C SER A 22 -18.18 15.08 0.92
N PHE A 23 -17.31 16.04 1.20
CA PHE A 23 -17.67 17.26 1.91
C PHE A 23 -16.94 18.46 1.30
N ARG A 24 -17.51 19.65 1.47
CA ARG A 24 -16.90 20.88 0.96
C ARG A 24 -16.29 21.65 2.12
N LEU A 25 -15.01 21.98 2.01
CA LEU A 25 -14.27 22.74 3.01
C LEU A 25 -13.50 23.88 2.32
N PHE A 26 -13.71 25.12 2.77
CA PHE A 26 -13.07 26.33 2.20
C PHE A 26 -13.17 26.43 0.66
N GLY A 27 -14.32 26.04 0.10
CA GLY A 27 -14.56 26.08 -1.35
C GLY A 27 -14.02 24.86 -2.11
N VAL A 28 -13.18 24.01 -1.49
CA VAL A 28 -12.61 22.78 -2.06
C VAL A 28 -13.51 21.59 -1.75
N GLN A 29 -13.81 20.78 -2.76
CA GLN A 29 -14.48 19.48 -2.59
C GLN A 29 -13.43 18.45 -2.16
N LEU A 30 -13.66 17.84 -0.99
CA LEU A 30 -12.82 16.79 -0.44
C LEU A 30 -13.60 15.48 -0.42
N GLU A 31 -12.97 14.42 -0.90
CA GLU A 31 -13.55 13.08 -0.98
C GLU A 31 -12.75 12.14 -0.08
N LEU A 32 -13.42 11.52 0.89
CA LEU A 32 -12.82 10.43 1.65
C LEU A 32 -13.01 9.14 0.87
N ARG A 33 -11.92 8.58 0.35
CA ARG A 33 -11.92 7.35 -0.45
C ARG A 33 -11.57 6.12 0.39
N TRP A 34 -12.14 4.98 0.04
CA TRP A 34 -11.84 3.69 0.68
C TRP A 34 -10.37 3.36 0.66
N TYR A 35 -9.68 3.63 -0.46
CA TYR A 35 -8.27 3.37 -0.61
C TYR A 35 -7.44 4.09 0.49
N GLY A 36 -7.67 5.38 0.68
CA GLY A 36 -6.96 6.17 1.70
C GLY A 36 -7.26 5.68 3.12
N LEU A 37 -8.52 5.35 3.40
CA LEU A 37 -8.92 4.79 4.69
C LEU A 37 -8.23 3.45 4.98
N LEU A 38 -8.19 2.54 4.00
CA LEU A 38 -7.56 1.22 4.13
C LEU A 38 -6.04 1.31 4.33
N ILE A 39 -5.37 2.24 3.63
CA ILE A 39 -3.95 2.52 3.89
C ILE A 39 -3.76 2.98 5.33
N ALA A 40 -4.58 3.92 5.82
CA ALA A 40 -4.47 4.44 7.17
C ALA A 40 -4.71 3.36 8.23
N ILE A 41 -5.71 2.50 8.03
CA ILE A 41 -5.98 1.34 8.89
C ILE A 41 -4.80 0.36 8.87
N GLY A 42 -4.27 0.04 7.69
CA GLY A 42 -3.12 -0.85 7.54
C GLY A 42 -1.88 -0.31 8.25
N PHE A 43 -1.60 0.98 8.10
CA PHE A 43 -0.51 1.67 8.81
C PHE A 43 -0.70 1.63 10.33
N LEU A 44 -1.90 1.96 10.82
CA LEU A 44 -2.18 1.95 12.26
C LEU A 44 -2.02 0.54 12.85
N LEU A 45 -2.53 -0.49 12.17
CA LEU A 45 -2.37 -1.88 12.61
C LEU A 45 -0.91 -2.32 12.58
N ALA A 46 -0.14 -1.90 11.58
CA ALA A 46 1.30 -2.14 11.53
C ALA A 46 2.04 -1.50 12.72
N VAL A 47 1.70 -0.25 13.08
CA VAL A 47 2.27 0.43 14.25
C VAL A 47 1.88 -0.26 15.55
N VAL A 48 0.60 -0.61 15.74
CA VAL A 48 0.12 -1.33 16.93
C VAL A 48 0.81 -2.69 17.05
N TYR A 49 0.96 -3.41 15.94
CA TYR A 49 1.71 -4.65 15.91
C TYR A 49 3.18 -4.43 16.28
N ALA A 50 3.83 -3.43 15.69
CA ALA A 50 5.21 -3.10 15.94
C ALA A 50 5.44 -2.78 17.43
N MET A 51 4.60 -1.95 18.03
CA MET A 51 4.67 -1.60 19.46
C MET A 51 4.58 -2.82 20.38
N ARG A 52 3.77 -3.83 20.02
CA ARG A 52 3.65 -5.07 20.80
C ARG A 52 4.85 -6.01 20.65
N ARG A 53 5.65 -5.86 19.59
CA ARG A 53 6.75 -6.77 19.24
C ARG A 53 8.13 -6.13 19.33
N VAL A 54 8.22 -4.82 19.45
CA VAL A 54 9.47 -4.04 19.41
C VAL A 54 10.56 -4.56 20.35
N LYS A 55 10.18 -5.00 21.56
CA LYS A 55 11.10 -5.58 22.56
C LYS A 55 11.79 -6.86 22.09
N GLN A 56 11.12 -7.69 21.27
CA GLN A 56 11.70 -8.91 20.70
C GLN A 56 12.89 -8.59 19.78
N PHE A 57 12.86 -7.42 19.13
CA PHE A 57 13.88 -7.00 18.18
C PHE A 57 14.97 -6.14 18.82
N ASP A 58 14.98 -6.02 20.15
CA ASP A 58 15.94 -5.21 20.90
C ASP A 58 15.88 -3.73 20.48
N ILE A 59 14.66 -3.21 20.33
CA ILE A 59 14.36 -1.83 19.98
C ILE A 59 13.55 -1.20 21.11
N ASP A 60 13.86 0.06 21.41
CA ASP A 60 13.06 0.91 22.28
C ASP A 60 11.82 1.47 21.54
N SER A 61 10.66 1.38 22.18
CA SER A 61 9.38 1.76 21.57
C SER A 61 9.34 3.22 21.13
N ASP A 62 9.82 4.14 21.97
CA ASP A 62 9.74 5.58 21.69
C ASP A 62 10.64 5.93 20.51
N ARG A 63 11.87 5.40 20.51
CA ARG A 63 12.78 5.55 19.37
C ARG A 63 12.22 4.95 18.08
N MET A 64 11.51 3.83 18.16
CA MET A 64 10.87 3.21 17.00
C MET A 64 9.76 4.10 16.44
N ILE A 65 8.90 4.64 17.30
CA ILE A 65 7.84 5.57 16.89
C ILE A 65 8.42 6.80 16.20
N ASP A 66 9.50 7.37 16.74
CA ASP A 66 10.15 8.51 16.12
C ASP A 66 10.72 8.19 14.73
N VAL A 67 11.30 7.00 14.55
CA VAL A 67 11.72 6.54 13.22
C VAL A 67 10.50 6.41 12.29
N VAL A 68 9.43 5.74 12.72
CA VAL A 68 8.25 5.46 11.89
C VAL A 68 7.54 6.74 11.45
N LEU A 69 7.31 7.68 12.37
CA LEU A 69 6.58 8.92 12.08
C LEU A 69 7.36 9.81 11.11
N VAL A 70 8.68 9.96 11.31
CA VAL A 70 9.53 10.73 10.38
C VAL A 70 9.59 10.02 9.02
N CYS A 71 9.69 8.70 8.98
CA CYS A 71 9.64 7.95 7.73
C CYS A 71 8.32 8.14 6.99
N ALA A 72 7.17 8.14 7.68
CA ALA A 72 5.87 8.34 7.05
C ALA A 72 5.76 9.72 6.38
N ILE A 73 6.24 10.78 7.04
CA ILE A 73 6.27 12.14 6.48
C ILE A 73 7.17 12.18 5.23
N PHE A 74 8.39 11.68 5.32
CA PHE A 74 9.33 11.69 4.20
C PHE A 74 8.88 10.78 3.04
N ALA A 75 8.21 9.66 3.33
CA ALA A 75 7.61 8.81 2.30
C ALA A 75 6.52 9.57 1.53
N PHE A 76 5.66 10.30 2.23
CA PHE A 76 4.65 11.13 1.58
C PHE A 76 5.27 12.24 0.71
N LEU A 77 6.28 12.93 1.25
CA LEU A 77 7.02 13.96 0.50
C LEU A 77 7.73 13.37 -0.72
N GLY A 78 8.43 12.24 -0.55
CA GLY A 78 9.13 11.53 -1.60
C GLY A 78 8.19 11.07 -2.71
N ALA A 79 7.01 10.55 -2.35
CA ALA A 79 5.99 10.14 -3.31
C ALA A 79 5.51 11.32 -4.16
N ARG A 80 5.36 12.51 -3.56
CA ARG A 80 4.98 13.72 -4.28
C ARG A 80 6.12 14.25 -5.16
N ILE A 81 7.33 14.36 -4.61
CA ILE A 81 8.52 14.82 -5.35
C ILE A 81 8.75 13.93 -6.57
N TYR A 82 8.71 12.62 -6.40
CA TYR A 82 8.89 11.69 -7.51
C TYR A 82 7.80 11.85 -8.56
N TYR A 83 6.53 11.97 -8.16
CA TYR A 83 5.46 12.24 -9.13
C TYR A 83 5.75 13.51 -9.93
N VAL A 84 6.04 14.63 -9.28
CA VAL A 84 6.32 15.91 -9.95
C VAL A 84 7.49 15.82 -10.95
N LEU A 85 8.55 15.08 -10.61
CA LEU A 85 9.72 14.95 -11.48
C LEU A 85 9.49 14.08 -12.72
N PHE A 86 8.62 13.07 -12.59
CA PHE A 86 8.46 12.02 -13.60
C PHE A 86 7.08 11.98 -14.28
N ALA A 87 6.14 12.81 -13.84
CA ALA A 87 4.83 12.87 -14.48
C ALA A 87 4.92 13.48 -15.90
N PRO A 88 4.06 13.04 -16.84
CA PRO A 88 4.06 13.58 -18.21
C PRO A 88 3.84 15.10 -18.26
N ASP A 89 3.05 15.62 -17.32
CA ASP A 89 2.69 17.02 -17.12
C ASP A 89 3.68 17.79 -16.22
N ARG A 90 4.92 17.30 -16.05
CA ARG A 90 5.92 17.92 -15.15
C ARG A 90 6.17 19.42 -15.41
N ALA A 91 6.03 19.89 -16.65
CA ALA A 91 6.26 21.29 -17.02
C ALA A 91 5.30 22.24 -16.28
N ASP A 92 4.05 21.84 -16.12
CA ASP A 92 3.01 22.61 -15.44
C ASP A 92 3.36 22.89 -13.98
N PHE A 93 4.11 21.97 -13.34
CA PHE A 93 4.58 22.15 -11.97
C PHE A 93 5.72 23.17 -11.86
N PHE A 94 6.56 23.30 -12.89
CA PHE A 94 7.63 24.30 -12.91
C PHE A 94 7.09 25.69 -13.25
N ASP A 95 6.06 25.76 -14.09
CA ASP A 95 5.38 27.01 -14.44
C ASP A 95 4.53 27.54 -13.28
N ASN A 96 3.96 26.64 -12.46
CA ASN A 96 3.23 27.00 -11.25
C ASN A 96 3.66 26.15 -10.04
N PRO A 97 4.73 26.55 -9.31
CA PRO A 97 5.26 25.78 -8.18
C PRO A 97 4.26 25.52 -7.05
N LEU A 98 3.22 26.36 -6.90
CA LEU A 98 2.18 26.15 -5.89
C LEU A 98 1.34 24.88 -6.16
N SER A 99 1.29 24.40 -7.41
CA SER A 99 0.60 23.16 -7.79
C SER A 99 1.26 21.91 -7.17
N ILE A 100 2.56 21.98 -6.85
CA ILE A 100 3.29 20.89 -6.18
C ILE A 100 2.67 20.57 -4.83
N LEU A 101 2.14 21.57 -4.12
CA LEU A 101 1.50 21.40 -2.81
C LEU A 101 0.07 20.85 -2.88
N GLN A 102 -0.54 20.82 -4.08
CA GLN A 102 -1.94 20.43 -4.28
C GLN A 102 -2.12 18.91 -4.33
N VAL A 103 -1.71 18.22 -3.26
CA VAL A 103 -1.77 16.76 -3.12
C VAL A 103 -3.18 16.19 -3.15
N TRP A 104 -4.20 17.00 -2.86
CA TRP A 104 -5.61 16.61 -2.96
C TRP A 104 -6.11 16.45 -4.39
N LYS A 105 -5.33 16.91 -5.39
CA LYS A 105 -5.59 16.62 -6.81
C LYS A 105 -5.05 15.23 -7.24
N GLY A 106 -4.51 14.46 -6.30
CA GLY A 106 -3.82 13.20 -6.58
C GLY A 106 -2.35 13.43 -6.98
N GLY A 107 -1.76 12.43 -7.63
CA GLY A 107 -0.36 12.48 -8.08
C GLY A 107 0.65 12.16 -6.99
N LEU A 108 0.63 10.91 -6.52
CA LEU A 108 1.63 10.34 -5.62
C LEU A 108 2.20 9.09 -6.27
N ALA A 109 3.53 9.06 -6.44
CA ALA A 109 4.21 7.92 -7.03
C ALA A 109 4.80 7.03 -5.93
N VAL A 110 4.39 5.75 -5.92
CA VAL A 110 4.80 4.78 -4.88
C VAL A 110 6.32 4.62 -4.82
N TYR A 111 7.02 4.66 -5.97
CA TYR A 111 8.48 4.56 -6.03
C TYR A 111 9.18 5.63 -5.19
N GLY A 112 8.73 6.88 -5.31
CA GLY A 112 9.28 7.99 -4.50
C GLY A 112 9.07 7.76 -3.01
N GLY A 113 7.89 7.28 -2.63
CA GLY A 113 7.58 6.99 -1.23
C GLY A 113 8.45 5.88 -0.66
N ILE A 114 8.66 4.79 -1.41
CA ILE A 114 9.54 3.69 -0.98
C ILE A 114 10.98 4.17 -0.82
N ILE A 115 11.53 4.87 -1.82
CA ILE A 115 12.93 5.34 -1.80
C ILE A 115 13.17 6.25 -0.58
N PHE A 116 12.31 7.25 -0.39
CA PHE A 116 12.46 8.17 0.74
C PHE A 116 12.19 7.48 2.09
N ALA A 117 11.26 6.54 2.17
CA ALA A 117 11.04 5.76 3.40
C ALA A 117 12.32 5.02 3.81
N PHE A 118 12.99 4.34 2.88
CA PHE A 118 14.22 3.60 3.18
C PHE A 118 15.39 4.52 3.55
N ILE A 119 15.62 5.60 2.79
CA ILE A 119 16.68 6.57 3.08
C ILE A 119 16.48 7.18 4.47
N THR A 120 15.26 7.64 4.75
CA THR A 120 14.92 8.26 6.03
C THR A 120 14.97 7.26 7.17
N ALA A 121 14.57 6.00 6.96
CA ALA A 121 14.66 4.97 7.99
C ALA A 121 16.12 4.69 8.38
N ILE A 122 17.02 4.57 7.41
CA ILE A 122 18.46 4.37 7.68
C ILE A 122 19.01 5.57 8.45
N TRP A 123 18.71 6.80 8.01
CA TRP A 123 19.16 8.02 8.66
C TRP A 123 18.63 8.14 10.09
N MET A 124 17.31 8.00 10.29
CA MET A 124 16.67 8.11 11.60
C MET A 124 17.08 7.00 12.56
N CYS A 125 17.31 5.78 12.08
CA CYS A 125 17.88 4.71 12.91
C CYS A 125 19.23 5.12 13.50
N ARG A 126 20.10 5.77 12.70
CA ARG A 126 21.39 6.27 13.18
C ARG A 126 21.22 7.40 14.19
N VAL A 127 20.36 8.38 13.90
CA VAL A 127 20.08 9.51 14.80
C VAL A 127 19.55 9.03 16.14
N ARG A 128 18.61 8.07 16.12
CA ARG A 128 17.97 7.53 17.32
C ARG A 128 18.73 6.37 17.95
N LYS A 129 19.90 6.00 17.43
CA LYS A 129 20.70 4.87 17.91
C LYS A 129 19.90 3.57 17.99
N VAL A 130 19.10 3.30 16.96
CA VAL A 130 18.37 2.05 16.73
C VAL A 130 19.14 1.21 15.73
N ASN A 131 19.25 -0.09 15.95
CA ASN A 131 19.86 -0.98 14.96
C ASN A 131 18.96 -1.05 13.70
N THR A 132 19.50 -0.59 12.57
CA THR A 132 18.74 -0.51 11.30
C THR A 132 18.20 -1.86 10.85
N LEU A 133 18.95 -2.95 11.01
CA LEU A 133 18.52 -4.28 10.59
C LEU A 133 17.39 -4.83 11.46
N SER A 134 17.47 -4.63 12.79
CA SER A 134 16.34 -4.92 13.69
C SER A 134 15.09 -4.12 13.29
N MET A 135 15.26 -2.84 12.96
CA MET A 135 14.14 -1.98 12.56
C MET A 135 13.53 -2.47 11.24
N PHE A 136 14.36 -2.92 10.29
CA PHE A 136 13.88 -3.51 9.04
C PHE A 136 13.19 -4.85 9.24
N ASP A 137 13.66 -5.70 10.15
CA ASP A 137 12.96 -6.95 10.50
C ASP A 137 11.54 -6.68 11.02
N LEU A 138 11.40 -5.73 11.94
CA LEU A 138 10.12 -5.31 12.48
C LEU A 138 9.24 -4.63 11.42
N GLY A 139 9.85 -3.73 10.64
CA GLY A 139 9.22 -2.98 9.57
C GLY A 139 8.66 -3.87 8.47
N SER A 140 9.36 -4.94 8.09
CA SER A 140 8.89 -5.93 7.10
C SER A 140 7.59 -6.61 7.50
N LEU A 141 7.43 -6.96 8.78
CA LEU A 141 6.17 -7.51 9.28
C LEU A 141 5.05 -6.47 9.23
N GLY A 142 5.37 -5.21 9.53
CA GLY A 142 4.45 -4.08 9.35
C GLY A 142 4.05 -3.86 7.89
N PHE A 143 4.99 -3.96 6.95
CA PHE A 143 4.70 -3.84 5.52
C PHE A 143 3.76 -4.91 5.02
N LEU A 144 3.92 -6.17 5.44
CA LEU A 144 3.00 -7.24 5.06
C LEU A 144 1.57 -7.00 5.58
N ILE A 145 1.43 -6.46 6.80
CA ILE A 145 0.12 -6.02 7.31
C ILE A 145 -0.47 -4.93 6.40
N GLY A 146 0.30 -3.87 6.16
CA GLY A 146 -0.12 -2.75 5.32
C GLY A 146 -0.51 -3.17 3.91
N GLN A 147 0.28 -4.04 3.28
CA GLN A 147 0.01 -4.57 1.93
C GLN A 147 -1.22 -5.47 1.91
N SER A 148 -1.38 -6.34 2.91
CA SER A 148 -2.55 -7.25 2.96
C SER A 148 -3.88 -6.49 3.01
N ILE A 149 -3.91 -5.32 3.66
CA ILE A 149 -5.11 -4.49 3.79
C ILE A 149 -5.21 -3.47 2.66
N GLY A 150 -4.12 -2.79 2.32
CA GLY A 150 -4.09 -1.73 1.32
C GLY A 150 -4.51 -2.21 -0.07
N ARG A 151 -4.27 -3.48 -0.41
CA ARG A 151 -4.72 -4.08 -1.67
C ARG A 151 -6.24 -4.06 -1.87
N TRP A 152 -7.02 -4.05 -0.78
CA TRP A 152 -8.46 -3.89 -0.89
C TRP A 152 -8.88 -2.51 -1.41
N GLY A 153 -7.99 -1.50 -1.39
CA GLY A 153 -8.22 -0.25 -2.09
C GLY A 153 -8.37 -0.45 -3.61
N ASN A 154 -7.59 -1.36 -4.20
CA ASN A 154 -7.68 -1.68 -5.63
C ASN A 154 -9.02 -2.35 -5.98
N PHE A 155 -9.64 -3.06 -5.03
CA PHE A 155 -10.99 -3.59 -5.20
C PHE A 155 -12.01 -2.46 -5.37
N PHE A 156 -12.04 -1.48 -4.46
CA PHE A 156 -12.98 -0.36 -4.56
C PHE A 156 -12.75 0.51 -5.81
N ASN A 157 -11.48 0.71 -6.20
CA ASN A 157 -11.13 1.44 -7.41
C ASN A 157 -11.28 0.62 -8.71
N GLN A 158 -11.51 -0.70 -8.60
CA GLN A 158 -11.50 -1.63 -9.73
C GLN A 158 -10.28 -1.44 -10.64
N GLU A 159 -9.09 -1.49 -10.05
CA GLU A 159 -7.81 -1.28 -10.73
C GLU A 159 -6.82 -2.39 -10.38
N ALA A 160 -5.68 -2.42 -11.07
CA ALA A 160 -4.58 -3.36 -10.81
C ALA A 160 -5.02 -4.84 -10.77
N PHE A 161 -6.05 -5.19 -11.55
CA PHE A 161 -6.53 -6.56 -11.78
C PHE A 161 -5.65 -7.30 -12.80
N GLY A 162 -5.76 -8.62 -12.87
CA GLY A 162 -5.01 -9.45 -13.82
C GLY A 162 -5.70 -9.60 -15.17
N GLY A 163 -5.15 -10.44 -16.06
CA GLY A 163 -5.76 -10.72 -17.36
C GLY A 163 -7.13 -11.42 -17.26
N ASN A 164 -7.79 -11.58 -18.41
CA ASN A 164 -9.07 -12.27 -18.49
C ASN A 164 -8.96 -13.71 -17.97
N THR A 165 -10.03 -14.19 -17.34
CA THR A 165 -10.08 -15.52 -16.73
C THR A 165 -11.44 -16.17 -16.85
N SER A 166 -11.45 -17.50 -16.94
CA SER A 166 -12.64 -18.35 -16.89
C SER A 166 -12.83 -19.04 -15.52
N LEU A 167 -11.96 -18.75 -14.55
CA LEU A 167 -12.05 -19.35 -13.22
C LEU A 167 -13.32 -18.89 -12.47
N PRO A 168 -13.84 -19.71 -11.54
CA PRO A 168 -15.13 -19.42 -10.90
C PRO A 168 -15.10 -18.16 -10.03
N TRP A 169 -13.94 -17.70 -9.58
CA TRP A 169 -13.76 -16.44 -8.85
C TRP A 169 -13.34 -15.27 -9.74
N GLY A 170 -13.54 -15.35 -11.05
CA GLY A 170 -13.33 -14.22 -11.96
C GLY A 170 -14.18 -13.01 -11.56
N MET A 171 -13.56 -11.84 -11.55
CA MET A 171 -14.16 -10.57 -11.13
C MET A 171 -14.50 -9.72 -12.35
N THR A 172 -15.65 -9.06 -12.34
CA THR A 172 -15.99 -7.99 -13.29
C THR A 172 -16.60 -6.81 -12.52
N GLY A 173 -16.74 -5.66 -13.17
CA GLY A 173 -17.35 -4.49 -12.55
C GLY A 173 -17.55 -3.36 -13.55
N SER A 174 -18.25 -2.31 -13.13
CA SER A 174 -18.60 -1.18 -14.00
C SER A 174 -17.39 -0.45 -14.59
N ILE A 175 -16.30 -0.29 -13.82
CA ILE A 175 -15.09 0.38 -14.27
C ILE A 175 -14.28 -0.54 -15.18
N ILE A 176 -14.22 -1.84 -14.85
CA ILE A 176 -13.59 -2.89 -15.68
C ILE A 176 -14.28 -2.95 -17.04
N GLN A 177 -15.61 -3.03 -17.07
CA GLN A 177 -16.38 -3.10 -18.32
C GLN A 177 -16.25 -1.83 -19.18
N ARG A 178 -15.98 -0.67 -18.56
CA ARG A 178 -15.69 0.58 -19.28
C ARG A 178 -14.26 0.68 -19.79
N GLY A 179 -13.35 -0.21 -19.39
CA GLY A 179 -11.94 -0.18 -19.83
C GLY A 179 -11.13 0.99 -19.28
N ILE A 180 -11.54 1.59 -18.14
CA ILE A 180 -10.92 2.84 -17.65
C ILE A 180 -9.59 2.58 -16.93
N ASN A 181 -9.52 1.52 -16.11
CA ASN A 181 -8.41 1.26 -15.18
C ASN A 181 -7.61 -0.02 -15.52
N GLY A 182 -7.38 -0.26 -16.81
CA GLY A 182 -6.53 -1.37 -17.28
C GLY A 182 -6.40 -1.39 -18.80
N GLU A 183 -5.39 -2.10 -19.30
CA GLU A 183 -5.09 -2.23 -20.72
C GLU A 183 -4.83 -3.70 -21.09
N GLY A 184 -4.99 -4.06 -22.36
CA GLY A 184 -4.61 -5.38 -22.87
C GLY A 184 -5.51 -6.55 -22.42
N TYR A 185 -6.78 -6.28 -22.09
CA TYR A 185 -7.78 -7.30 -21.75
C TYR A 185 -9.12 -7.00 -22.46
N ASP A 186 -9.99 -8.01 -22.57
CA ASP A 186 -11.36 -7.88 -23.05
C ASP A 186 -12.29 -7.42 -21.90
N PRO A 187 -12.89 -6.21 -21.96
CA PRO A 187 -13.77 -5.70 -20.91
C PRO A 187 -15.08 -6.49 -20.71
N SER A 188 -15.47 -7.31 -21.69
CA SER A 188 -16.66 -8.14 -21.61
C SER A 188 -16.47 -9.42 -20.79
N LEU A 189 -15.21 -9.81 -20.55
CA LEU A 189 -14.86 -11.04 -19.84
C LEU A 189 -14.40 -10.74 -18.40
N PRO A 190 -14.65 -11.65 -17.44
CA PRO A 190 -14.10 -11.54 -16.09
C PRO A 190 -12.56 -11.49 -16.10
N VAL A 191 -11.99 -10.82 -15.12
CA VAL A 191 -10.55 -10.67 -14.89
C VAL A 191 -10.14 -11.34 -13.59
N HIS A 192 -8.85 -11.69 -13.47
CA HIS A 192 -8.32 -12.20 -12.21
C HIS A 192 -8.35 -11.11 -11.11
N PRO A 193 -8.93 -11.38 -9.92
CA PRO A 193 -8.89 -10.48 -8.78
C PRO A 193 -7.51 -10.51 -8.10
N THR A 194 -6.47 -10.02 -8.77
CA THR A 194 -5.07 -9.99 -8.27
C THR A 194 -4.93 -9.24 -6.95
N PHE A 195 -5.78 -8.24 -6.67
CA PHE A 195 -5.83 -7.61 -5.34
C PHE A 195 -6.01 -8.65 -4.22
N LEU A 196 -6.86 -9.66 -4.44
CA LEU A 196 -7.14 -10.72 -3.47
C LEU A 196 -5.96 -11.67 -3.38
N TYR A 197 -5.37 -12.03 -4.52
CA TYR A 197 -4.19 -12.91 -4.54
C TYR A 197 -3.02 -12.28 -3.76
N GLU A 198 -2.74 -11.01 -4.03
CA GLU A 198 -1.69 -10.26 -3.32
C GLU A 198 -2.01 -10.08 -1.83
N SER A 199 -3.28 -9.77 -1.50
CA SER A 199 -3.73 -9.63 -0.12
C SER A 199 -3.50 -10.92 0.68
N LEU A 200 -3.90 -12.07 0.11
CA LEU A 200 -3.72 -13.39 0.72
C LEU A 200 -2.24 -13.78 0.79
N TRP A 201 -1.44 -13.49 -0.24
CA TRP A 201 0.00 -13.75 -0.24
C TRP A 201 0.72 -12.97 0.85
N CYS A 202 0.37 -11.69 1.03
CA CYS A 202 0.94 -10.85 2.08
C CYS A 202 0.47 -11.28 3.46
N ALA A 203 -0.80 -11.67 3.63
CA ALA A 203 -1.32 -12.20 4.89
C ALA A 203 -0.63 -13.52 5.28
N LEU A 204 -0.46 -14.44 4.32
CA LEU A 204 0.28 -15.69 4.53
C LEU A 204 1.74 -15.41 4.90
N GLY A 205 2.40 -14.52 4.16
CA GLY A 205 3.76 -14.08 4.45
C GLY A 205 3.89 -13.49 5.86
N PHE A 206 2.93 -12.66 6.27
CA PHE A 206 2.88 -12.11 7.61
C PHE A 206 2.80 -13.22 8.67
N VAL A 207 1.88 -14.17 8.51
CA VAL A 207 1.71 -15.29 9.46
C VAL A 207 2.99 -16.11 9.55
N LEU A 208 3.58 -16.51 8.42
CA LEU A 208 4.78 -17.35 8.40
C LEU A 208 5.99 -16.63 9.01
N LEU A 209 6.26 -15.39 8.60
CA LEU A 209 7.39 -14.61 9.13
C LEU A 209 7.17 -14.18 10.58
N HIS A 210 5.93 -13.94 10.99
CA HIS A 210 5.59 -13.70 12.39
C HIS A 210 5.95 -14.92 13.26
N LEU A 211 5.49 -16.12 12.86
CA LEU A 211 5.79 -17.36 13.58
C LEU A 211 7.28 -17.68 13.58
N LEU A 212 7.96 -17.45 12.46
CA LEU A 212 9.40 -17.62 12.34
C LEU A 212 10.16 -16.65 13.25
N SER A 213 9.75 -15.38 13.30
CA SER A 213 10.36 -14.40 14.20
C SER A 213 10.26 -14.85 15.67
N LYS A 214 9.13 -15.47 16.05
CA LYS A 214 8.90 -15.96 17.41
C LYS A 214 9.77 -17.16 17.77
N LYS A 215 9.95 -18.10 16.83
CA LYS A 215 10.51 -19.43 17.12
C LYS A 215 11.96 -19.60 16.68
N ALA A 216 12.41 -18.89 15.65
CA ALA A 216 13.65 -19.16 14.96
C ALA A 216 14.39 -17.88 14.49
N TYR A 217 14.23 -16.78 15.24
CA TYR A 217 15.00 -15.56 15.03
C TYR A 217 16.41 -15.71 15.58
N LYS A 218 17.41 -15.63 14.70
CA LYS A 218 18.82 -15.94 14.97
C LYS A 218 19.71 -14.71 14.82
N PHE A 219 19.41 -13.80 13.90
CA PHE A 219 20.24 -12.63 13.63
C PHE A 219 19.43 -11.44 13.10
N LYS A 220 19.98 -10.23 13.29
CA LYS A 220 19.40 -8.96 12.84
C LYS A 220 19.45 -8.89 11.30
N GLY A 221 18.30 -8.64 10.66
CA GLY A 221 18.12 -8.62 9.21
C GLY A 221 17.51 -9.91 8.64
N GLN A 222 17.35 -10.96 9.45
CA GLN A 222 16.82 -12.25 8.98
C GLN A 222 15.40 -12.13 8.41
N ILE A 223 14.49 -11.44 9.11
CA ILE A 223 13.09 -11.31 8.69
C ILE A 223 12.99 -10.39 7.49
N PHE A 224 13.79 -9.32 7.45
CA PHE A 224 13.85 -8.42 6.31
C PHE A 224 14.32 -9.14 5.03
N SER A 225 15.39 -9.94 5.11
CA SER A 225 15.86 -10.74 3.99
C SER A 225 14.82 -11.75 3.52
N LEU A 226 14.17 -12.45 4.45
CA LEU A 226 13.10 -13.39 4.13
C LEU A 226 11.87 -12.70 3.52
N TYR A 227 11.53 -11.49 3.97
CA TYR A 227 10.48 -10.68 3.38
C TYR A 227 10.80 -10.31 1.93
N ILE A 228 12.03 -9.90 1.62
CA ILE A 228 12.44 -9.59 0.24
C ILE A 228 12.25 -10.82 -0.66
N VAL A 229 12.70 -11.99 -0.22
CA VAL A 229 12.53 -13.24 -0.96
C VAL A 229 11.05 -13.58 -1.11
N TRP A 230 10.28 -13.58 -0.03
CA TRP A 230 8.85 -13.92 -0.02
C TRP A 230 8.04 -13.01 -0.94
N TYR A 231 8.22 -11.70 -0.79
CA TYR A 231 7.48 -10.73 -1.57
C TYR A 231 7.90 -10.76 -3.05
N GLY A 232 9.19 -10.98 -3.33
CA GLY A 232 9.69 -11.17 -4.69
C GLY A 232 9.09 -12.41 -5.37
N LEU A 233 8.92 -13.52 -4.66
CA LEU A 233 8.30 -14.73 -5.21
C LEU A 233 6.83 -14.54 -5.60
N GLY A 234 6.10 -13.63 -4.95
CA GLY A 234 4.69 -13.34 -5.26
C GLY A 234 4.48 -12.32 -6.40
N ARG A 235 5.55 -11.89 -7.09
CA ARG A 235 5.49 -10.80 -8.09
C ARG A 235 5.57 -11.26 -9.55
N PHE A 236 5.54 -12.58 -9.79
CA PHE A 236 5.61 -13.20 -11.11
C PHE A 236 4.32 -13.92 -11.49
#